data_AF-A0A232M0X1-F1
#
_entry.id   AF-A0A232M0X1-F1
#
_cell.length_a   1.000
_cell.length_b   1.000
_cell.length_c   1.000
_cell.angle_alpha   90.00
_cell.angle_beta   90.00
_cell.angle_gamma   90.00
#
_symmetry.space_group_name_H-M   'P 1'
#
loop_
_entity.id
_entity.type
_entity.pdbx_description
1 polymer ?
#
loop_
_entity_poly.entity_id
_entity_poly.type
_entity_poly.pdbx_seq_one_letter_code
_entity_poly.pdbx_strand_id
1 'polypeptide(L)'
;MNSLFNSALKQSSAIRRDLDLFAKSPATTSPALQGQISASLASFSRTIDDYSALSKRELIPESQEKAFERTRNFRTALADYRQQFDRLRKEREEAQSTTHRNELLGRRPHHAATPENPYAQSSLPRASPFADPNAPQNSGLSFGASPSDFNRETQALHEQSFLANTNSQLDQFVDRGRSVLADLGQQREILKGTQRRLYSVANTLGSSKVTVLGAAGGIGQPLSLLMKLNPRVSQLALYDIRGGPGVAADLSHINTNNTVTGYDPTPSGLREALNGSEIVLIPAGVPRKPGMTRDDLFNTNASIVRDLAKAAAEACPDANILVISNPVNSTVPIVAEVFKSKGVYNPKRLFGVTTLDVVRASRFISQVKKTDPTNEGVPVVGGHSGVTIVPLLSQSNHPSIDGPPRDELVNRIQFGGDEVVKAKDGAGSATLSMAFAGARFAESLLKAAQGVKGVIEPTFVDSPLYKEQGVDFFASRVELGPNGVEKIYEVGEVSPYEENLLEAAISDLKKNINKGIEFVKNNP
;
A
#
# COMPACT_ATOMS: atom_id res chain seq x y z
N MET A 1 -46.90 2.89 -2.47
CA MET A 1 -45.84 2.58 -1.48
C MET A 1 -46.06 1.23 -0.77
N ASN A 2 -47.23 0.96 -0.16
CA ASN A 2 -47.49 -0.29 0.59
C ASN A 2 -47.34 -1.60 -0.23
N SER A 3 -47.70 -1.59 -1.51
CA SER A 3 -47.52 -2.76 -2.39
C SER A 3 -46.05 -3.18 -2.54
N LEU A 4 -45.16 -2.21 -2.78
CA LEU A 4 -43.71 -2.46 -2.90
C LEU A 4 -43.08 -2.88 -1.59
N PHE A 5 -43.54 -2.33 -0.46
CA PHE A 5 -43.13 -2.79 0.87
C PHE A 5 -43.48 -4.26 1.11
N ASN A 6 -44.72 -4.66 0.80
CA ASN A 6 -45.15 -6.05 0.94
C ASN A 6 -44.42 -6.99 -0.03
N SER A 7 -44.11 -6.51 -1.24
CA SER A 7 -43.28 -7.24 -2.20
C SER A 7 -41.87 -7.47 -1.66
N ALA A 8 -41.22 -6.42 -1.15
CA ALA A 8 -39.89 -6.47 -0.54
C ALA A 8 -39.86 -7.43 0.67
N LEU A 9 -40.88 -7.42 1.53
CA LEU A 9 -41.00 -8.37 2.64
C LEU A 9 -41.09 -9.82 2.16
N LYS A 10 -41.95 -10.09 1.15
CA LYS A 10 -42.09 -11.44 0.59
C LYS A 10 -40.79 -11.94 -0.04
N GLN A 11 -40.11 -11.07 -0.79
CA GLN A 11 -38.81 -11.38 -1.41
C GLN A 11 -37.74 -11.64 -0.36
N SER A 12 -37.65 -10.82 0.68
CA SER A 12 -36.72 -11.01 1.81
C SER A 12 -36.93 -12.37 2.50
N SER A 13 -38.19 -12.73 2.80
CA SER A 13 -38.52 -14.04 3.39
C SER A 13 -38.29 -15.22 2.46
N ALA A 14 -38.38 -15.03 1.14
CA ALA A 14 -38.06 -16.07 0.16
C ALA A 14 -36.54 -16.28 0.05
N ILE A 15 -35.77 -15.20 -0.05
CA ILE A 15 -34.30 -15.24 -0.10
C ILE A 15 -33.74 -15.91 1.15
N ARG A 16 -34.25 -15.56 2.34
CA ARG A 16 -33.84 -16.19 3.59
C ARG A 16 -34.07 -17.71 3.59
N ARG A 17 -35.25 -18.17 3.13
CA ARG A 17 -35.54 -19.61 3.01
C ARG A 17 -34.61 -20.30 2.01
N ASP A 18 -34.35 -19.69 0.85
CA ASP A 18 -33.47 -20.27 -0.15
C ASP A 18 -32.01 -20.34 0.34
N LEU A 19 -31.55 -19.33 1.10
CA LEU A 19 -30.24 -19.35 1.76
C LEU A 19 -30.15 -20.42 2.85
N ASP A 20 -31.19 -20.59 3.68
CA ASP A 20 -31.24 -21.65 4.68
C ASP A 20 -31.24 -23.05 4.03
N LEU A 21 -31.91 -23.21 2.89
CA LEU A 21 -31.87 -24.45 2.10
C LEU A 21 -30.48 -24.71 1.52
N PHE A 22 -29.81 -23.67 1.04
CA PHE A 22 -28.43 -23.77 0.53
C PHE A 22 -27.45 -24.15 1.65
N ALA A 23 -27.62 -23.57 2.86
CA ALA A 23 -26.78 -23.83 4.00
C ALA A 23 -26.87 -25.28 4.54
N LYS A 24 -28.03 -25.94 4.38
CA LYS A 24 -28.23 -27.32 4.88
C LYS A 24 -27.41 -28.37 4.12
N SER A 25 -27.16 -28.17 2.83
CA SER A 25 -26.46 -29.17 2.01
C SER A 25 -25.53 -28.56 0.94
N PRO A 26 -24.50 -27.78 1.32
CA PRO A 26 -23.69 -27.00 0.38
C PRO A 26 -23.05 -27.84 -0.74
N ALA A 27 -22.71 -29.10 -0.45
CA ALA A 27 -22.06 -30.01 -1.39
C ALA A 27 -23.01 -30.65 -2.43
N THR A 28 -24.31 -30.78 -2.11
CA THR A 28 -25.30 -31.47 -2.97
C THR A 28 -26.37 -30.54 -3.53
N THR A 29 -26.34 -29.25 -3.19
CA THR A 29 -27.27 -28.25 -3.72
C THR A 29 -27.11 -28.06 -5.23
N SER A 30 -28.24 -28.15 -5.96
CA SER A 30 -28.28 -27.98 -7.42
C SER A 30 -27.79 -26.59 -7.86
N PRO A 31 -26.99 -26.47 -8.95
CA PRO A 31 -26.65 -25.18 -9.57
C PRO A 31 -27.86 -24.29 -9.89
N ALA A 32 -29.04 -24.89 -10.08
CA ALA A 32 -30.30 -24.16 -10.29
C ALA A 32 -30.67 -23.27 -9.09
N LEU A 33 -30.43 -23.72 -7.85
CA LEU A 33 -30.74 -22.94 -6.65
C LEU A 33 -29.82 -21.71 -6.52
N GLN A 34 -28.56 -21.83 -6.96
CA GLN A 34 -27.62 -20.71 -6.99
C GLN A 34 -28.06 -19.62 -7.98
N GLY A 35 -28.52 -20.04 -9.16
CA GLY A 35 -29.11 -19.13 -10.15
C GLY A 35 -30.37 -18.45 -9.62
N GLN A 36 -31.25 -19.22 -8.95
CA GLN A 36 -32.47 -18.71 -8.33
C GLN A 36 -32.18 -17.66 -7.25
N ILE A 37 -31.26 -17.93 -6.32
CA ILE A 37 -30.89 -16.97 -5.26
C ILE A 37 -30.28 -15.70 -5.87
N SER A 38 -29.42 -15.85 -6.87
CA SER A 38 -28.81 -14.70 -7.57
C SER A 38 -29.87 -13.82 -8.24
N ALA A 39 -30.85 -14.43 -8.92
CA ALA A 39 -31.97 -13.73 -9.54
C ALA A 39 -32.87 -13.04 -8.49
N SER A 40 -33.17 -13.73 -7.39
CA SER A 40 -33.96 -13.19 -6.28
C SER A 40 -33.28 -11.98 -5.61
N LEU A 41 -31.96 -12.04 -5.38
CA LEU A 41 -31.17 -10.93 -4.85
C LEU A 41 -31.16 -9.71 -5.79
N ALA A 42 -31.07 -9.94 -7.10
CA ALA A 42 -31.14 -8.86 -8.09
C ALA A 42 -32.53 -8.22 -8.14
N SER A 43 -33.59 -9.04 -8.10
CA SER A 43 -34.98 -8.58 -8.06
C SER A 43 -35.31 -7.80 -6.78
N PHE A 44 -34.81 -8.27 -5.63
CA PHE A 44 -34.95 -7.58 -4.35
C PHE A 44 -34.24 -6.23 -4.32
N SER A 45 -33.02 -6.15 -4.88
CA SER A 45 -32.31 -4.88 -5.04
C SER A 45 -33.13 -3.85 -5.82
N ARG A 46 -33.69 -4.24 -6.97
CA ARG A 46 -34.54 -3.33 -7.78
C ARG A 46 -35.79 -2.90 -7.02
N THR A 47 -36.44 -3.82 -6.31
CA THR A 47 -37.65 -3.52 -5.52
C THR A 47 -37.34 -2.53 -4.39
N ILE A 48 -36.16 -2.61 -3.77
CA ILE A 48 -35.69 -1.64 -2.76
C ILE A 48 -35.44 -0.27 -3.39
N ASP A 49 -34.83 -0.23 -4.58
CA ASP A 49 -34.55 1.02 -5.28
C ASP A 49 -35.85 1.73 -5.71
N ASP A 50 -36.83 0.98 -6.23
CA ASP A 50 -38.17 1.49 -6.57
C ASP A 50 -38.92 1.99 -5.33
N TYR A 51 -38.84 1.24 -4.22
CA TYR A 51 -39.43 1.66 -2.94
C TYR A 51 -38.76 2.94 -2.40
N SER A 52 -37.42 3.04 -2.52
CA SER A 52 -36.66 4.23 -2.14
C SER A 52 -37.03 5.45 -2.99
N ALA A 53 -37.19 5.27 -4.31
CA ALA A 53 -37.61 6.35 -5.20
C ALA A 53 -38.98 6.92 -4.82
N LEU A 54 -39.93 6.06 -4.43
CA LEU A 54 -41.24 6.49 -3.95
C LEU A 54 -41.19 7.13 -2.56
N SER A 55 -40.34 6.64 -1.65
CA SER A 55 -40.19 7.23 -0.31
C SER A 55 -39.74 8.70 -0.36
N LYS A 56 -38.91 9.07 -1.34
CA LYS A 56 -38.46 10.45 -1.58
C LYS A 56 -39.56 11.39 -2.07
N ARG A 57 -40.65 10.84 -2.62
CA ARG A 57 -41.79 11.60 -3.15
C ARG A 57 -42.97 11.66 -2.17
N GLU A 58 -42.82 11.09 -0.97
CA GLU A 58 -43.84 11.11 0.07
C GLU A 58 -43.95 12.51 0.68
N LEU A 59 -45.18 13.02 0.80
CA LEU A 59 -45.46 14.39 1.23
C LEU A 59 -45.64 14.49 2.76
N ILE A 60 -46.00 13.38 3.42
CA ILE A 60 -46.23 13.33 4.86
C ILE A 60 -44.90 13.04 5.57
N PRO A 61 -44.34 13.96 6.37
CA PRO A 61 -43.01 13.82 6.97
C PRO A 61 -42.84 12.56 7.83
N GLU A 62 -43.85 12.24 8.67
CA GLU A 62 -43.81 11.07 9.55
C GLU A 62 -43.83 9.74 8.76
N SER A 63 -44.59 9.68 7.66
CA SER A 63 -44.63 8.52 6.76
C SER A 63 -43.35 8.38 5.95
N GLN A 64 -42.73 9.51 5.59
CA GLN A 64 -41.47 9.56 4.87
C GLN A 64 -40.31 9.05 5.74
N GLU A 65 -40.24 9.45 7.01
CA GLU A 65 -39.23 8.98 7.95
C GLU A 65 -39.34 7.45 8.16
N LYS A 66 -40.56 6.94 8.40
CA LYS A 66 -40.83 5.50 8.48
C LYS A 66 -40.45 4.76 7.20
N ALA A 67 -40.66 5.35 6.03
CA ALA A 67 -40.27 4.76 4.76
C ALA A 67 -38.74 4.68 4.59
N PHE A 68 -38.00 5.72 5.01
CA PHE A 68 -36.53 5.71 5.01
C PHE A 68 -35.95 4.68 5.96
N GLU A 69 -36.51 4.53 7.15
CA GLU A 69 -36.10 3.48 8.10
C GLU A 69 -36.31 2.08 7.50
N ARG A 70 -37.46 1.84 6.85
CA ARG A 70 -37.73 0.58 6.14
C ARG A 70 -36.75 0.33 5.00
N THR A 71 -36.44 1.35 4.18
CA THR A 71 -35.43 1.24 3.13
C THR A 71 -34.05 0.90 3.70
N ARG A 72 -33.67 1.52 4.82
CA ARG A 72 -32.41 1.22 5.53
C ARG A 72 -32.37 -0.24 5.97
N ASN A 73 -33.43 -0.73 6.61
CA ASN A 73 -33.52 -2.11 7.08
C ASN A 73 -33.44 -3.12 5.92
N PHE A 74 -34.10 -2.86 4.79
CA PHE A 74 -33.99 -3.73 3.62
C PHE A 74 -32.60 -3.70 2.97
N ARG A 75 -31.92 -2.54 2.95
CA ARG A 75 -30.54 -2.45 2.44
C ARG A 75 -29.54 -3.22 3.31
N THR A 76 -29.71 -3.16 4.63
CA THR A 76 -28.93 -3.99 5.56
C THR A 76 -29.18 -5.47 5.30
N ALA A 77 -30.45 -5.89 5.23
CA ALA A 77 -30.80 -7.28 4.94
C ALA A 77 -30.25 -7.76 3.60
N LEU A 78 -30.30 -6.94 2.54
CA LEU A 78 -29.72 -7.27 1.23
C LEU A 78 -28.20 -7.47 1.31
N ALA A 79 -27.49 -6.65 2.09
CA ALA A 79 -26.06 -6.79 2.28
C ALA A 79 -25.73 -8.09 3.01
N ASP A 80 -26.45 -8.41 4.08
CA ASP A 80 -26.29 -9.65 4.86
C ASP A 80 -26.56 -10.88 3.99
N TYR A 81 -27.63 -10.86 3.18
CA TYR A 81 -27.96 -11.97 2.27
C TYR A 81 -26.89 -12.18 1.20
N ARG A 82 -26.30 -11.11 0.64
CA ARG A 82 -25.17 -11.22 -0.31
C ARG A 82 -23.95 -11.83 0.35
N GLN A 83 -23.61 -11.38 1.56
CA GLN A 83 -22.46 -11.92 2.29
C GLN A 83 -22.65 -13.40 2.64
N GLN A 84 -23.84 -13.80 3.09
CA GLN A 84 -24.16 -15.20 3.36
C GLN A 84 -24.09 -16.05 2.09
N PHE A 85 -24.64 -15.55 0.98
CA PHE A 85 -24.59 -16.25 -0.30
C PHE A 85 -23.16 -16.47 -0.82
N ASP A 86 -22.32 -15.43 -0.76
CA ASP A 86 -20.92 -15.51 -1.19
C ASP A 86 -20.12 -16.50 -0.33
N ARG A 87 -20.36 -16.50 0.98
CA ARG A 87 -19.75 -17.47 1.90
C ARG A 87 -20.15 -18.90 1.55
N LEU A 88 -21.45 -19.15 1.41
CA LEU A 88 -21.98 -20.47 1.10
C LEU A 88 -21.50 -20.98 -0.27
N ARG A 89 -21.38 -20.08 -1.25
CA ARG A 89 -20.80 -20.39 -2.57
C ARG A 89 -19.35 -20.86 -2.44
N LYS A 90 -18.54 -20.17 -1.64
CA LYS A 90 -17.14 -20.52 -1.41
C LYS A 90 -17.00 -21.87 -0.69
N GLU A 91 -17.80 -22.11 0.34
CA GLU A 91 -17.83 -23.39 1.07
C GLU A 91 -18.16 -24.57 0.13
N ARG A 92 -19.05 -24.38 -0.84
CA ARG A 92 -19.33 -25.37 -1.89
C ARG A 92 -18.16 -25.57 -2.84
N GLU A 93 -17.54 -24.51 -3.34
CA GLU A 93 -16.40 -24.60 -4.27
C GLU A 93 -15.24 -25.37 -3.60
N GLU A 94 -15.00 -25.15 -2.30
CA GLU A 94 -14.04 -25.89 -1.49
C GLU A 94 -14.45 -27.38 -1.32
N ALA A 95 -15.72 -27.65 -1.03
CA ALA A 95 -16.24 -29.02 -0.93
C ALA A 95 -16.13 -29.80 -2.26
N GLN A 96 -16.46 -29.16 -3.39
CA GLN A 96 -16.33 -29.74 -4.73
C GLN A 96 -14.87 -29.97 -5.12
N SER A 97 -13.98 -29.02 -4.81
CA SER A 97 -12.54 -29.18 -5.03
C SER A 97 -11.99 -30.35 -4.22
N THR A 98 -12.44 -30.51 -2.97
CA THR A 98 -12.05 -31.62 -2.10
C THR A 98 -12.56 -32.96 -2.65
N THR A 99 -13.80 -33.03 -3.12
CA THR A 99 -14.36 -34.24 -3.77
C THR A 99 -13.59 -34.57 -5.05
N HIS A 100 -13.38 -33.62 -5.96
CA HIS A 100 -12.61 -33.84 -7.18
C HIS A 100 -11.15 -34.26 -6.89
N ARG A 101 -10.53 -33.68 -5.86
CA ARG A 101 -9.19 -34.07 -5.40
C ARG A 101 -9.20 -35.50 -4.86
N ASN A 102 -10.21 -35.88 -4.09
CA ASN A 102 -10.36 -37.25 -3.58
C ASN A 102 -10.67 -38.25 -4.69
N GLU A 103 -11.40 -37.88 -5.75
CA GLU A 103 -11.62 -38.72 -6.93
C GLU A 103 -10.35 -38.88 -7.78
N LEU A 104 -9.57 -37.81 -7.94
CA LEU A 104 -8.28 -37.82 -8.62
C LEU A 104 -7.22 -38.65 -7.88
N LEU A 105 -7.22 -38.58 -6.55
CA LEU A 105 -6.32 -39.35 -5.69
C LEU A 105 -6.83 -40.78 -5.42
N GLY A 106 -8.15 -41.00 -5.53
CA GLY A 106 -8.82 -42.27 -5.23
C GLY A 106 -8.77 -43.32 -6.33
N ARG A 107 -8.32 -42.99 -7.55
CA ARG A 107 -8.10 -43.97 -8.62
C ARG A 107 -6.68 -44.53 -8.63
N ARG A 108 -6.32 -45.33 -7.62
CA ARG A 108 -5.41 -46.49 -7.78
C ARG A 108 -5.70 -47.55 -6.71
N PRO A 109 -6.43 -48.64 -7.03
CA PRO A 109 -6.13 -49.93 -6.43
C PRO A 109 -4.72 -50.31 -6.87
N HIS A 110 -3.81 -50.48 -5.91
CA HIS A 110 -2.55 -51.18 -6.16
C HIS A 110 -2.90 -52.56 -6.74
N HIS A 111 -2.58 -52.79 -8.02
CA HIS A 111 -2.30 -54.08 -8.69
C HIS A 111 -2.55 -53.92 -10.20
N ALA A 112 -1.57 -53.38 -10.91
CA ALA A 112 -1.29 -53.74 -12.31
C ALA A 112 0.05 -53.12 -12.69
N ALA A 113 1.04 -53.97 -12.93
CA ALA A 113 2.32 -53.58 -13.51
C ALA A 113 2.07 -52.91 -14.87
N THR A 114 2.66 -51.73 -15.08
CA THR A 114 2.95 -51.23 -16.42
C THR A 114 4.41 -50.80 -16.48
N PRO A 115 5.11 -51.09 -17.60
CA PRO A 115 6.56 -51.16 -17.63
C PRO A 115 7.20 -49.83 -18.10
N GLU A 116 8.50 -49.76 -17.84
CA GLU A 116 9.51 -48.92 -18.50
C GLU A 116 9.78 -47.51 -17.93
N ASN A 117 10.73 -47.46 -17.00
CA ASN A 117 11.69 -46.36 -16.93
C ASN A 117 12.91 -46.75 -17.80
N PRO A 118 13.17 -46.12 -18.95
CA PRO A 118 14.25 -46.53 -19.88
C PRO A 118 15.66 -46.23 -19.37
N TYR A 119 15.80 -45.63 -18.18
CA TYR A 119 17.10 -45.24 -17.61
C TYR A 119 17.50 -46.04 -16.37
N ALA A 120 16.70 -47.04 -15.98
CA ALA A 120 17.00 -47.88 -14.83
C ALA A 120 17.81 -49.12 -15.20
N GLN A 121 18.96 -48.94 -15.86
CA GLN A 121 20.14 -49.82 -15.82
C GLN A 121 21.15 -49.39 -16.89
N SER A 122 22.27 -48.80 -16.46
CA SER A 122 23.50 -48.75 -17.25
C SER A 122 24.68 -49.13 -16.36
N SER A 123 24.93 -50.43 -16.29
CA SER A 123 26.23 -50.98 -15.91
C SER A 123 27.19 -50.80 -17.09
N LEU A 124 28.09 -49.82 -17.00
CA LEU A 124 29.27 -49.74 -17.87
C LEU A 124 30.52 -49.31 -17.07
N PRO A 125 31.72 -49.67 -17.55
CA PRO A 125 32.93 -49.83 -16.75
C PRO A 125 33.66 -48.51 -16.51
N ARG A 126 34.34 -48.43 -15.37
CA ARG A 126 35.30 -47.37 -15.02
C ARG A 126 36.54 -47.51 -15.93
N ALA A 127 36.68 -46.61 -16.90
CA ALA A 127 37.97 -46.25 -17.48
C ALA A 127 38.03 -44.72 -17.59
N SER A 128 38.90 -44.10 -16.79
CA SER A 128 39.21 -42.67 -16.90
C SER A 128 40.53 -42.51 -17.67
N PRO A 129 40.67 -41.57 -18.61
CA PRO A 129 41.89 -41.37 -19.40
C PRO A 129 43.06 -40.72 -18.63
N PHE A 130 42.95 -40.60 -17.30
CA PHE A 130 43.92 -39.88 -16.45
C PHE A 130 44.54 -40.76 -15.34
N ALA A 131 44.56 -42.09 -15.52
CA ALA A 131 45.20 -43.00 -14.57
C ALA A 131 46.69 -43.25 -14.93
N ASP A 132 47.55 -43.08 -13.93
CA ASP A 132 49.01 -43.18 -13.98
C ASP A 132 49.49 -44.64 -14.25
N PRO A 133 50.45 -44.91 -15.17
CA PRO A 133 50.82 -46.28 -15.54
C PRO A 133 51.66 -47.06 -14.50
N ASN A 134 52.07 -46.46 -13.38
CA ASN A 134 53.05 -47.03 -12.45
C ASN A 134 52.53 -47.29 -11.03
N ALA A 135 51.41 -48.01 -10.88
CA ALA A 135 50.97 -48.52 -9.57
C ALA A 135 50.99 -50.06 -9.54
N PRO A 136 51.69 -50.70 -8.57
CA PRO A 136 51.80 -52.16 -8.54
C PRO A 136 50.51 -52.82 -8.03
N GLN A 137 50.09 -53.87 -8.72
CA GLN A 137 49.05 -54.81 -8.29
C GLN A 137 49.53 -55.59 -7.07
N ASN A 138 48.72 -55.64 -6.00
CA ASN A 138 48.96 -56.56 -4.90
C ASN A 138 47.83 -57.59 -4.80
N SER A 139 48.18 -58.82 -5.18
CA SER A 139 47.43 -60.05 -5.00
C SER A 139 47.38 -60.49 -3.52
N GLY A 140 46.35 -61.25 -3.17
CA GLY A 140 46.01 -61.65 -1.80
C GLY A 140 47.06 -62.47 -1.06
N LEU A 141 46.87 -62.59 0.26
CA LEU A 141 47.68 -63.43 1.13
C LEU A 141 46.82 -64.10 2.19
N SER A 142 47.15 -65.37 2.46
CA SER A 142 46.67 -66.15 3.60
C SER A 142 47.84 -66.61 4.47
N PHE A 143 47.53 -66.79 5.76
CA PHE A 143 48.19 -67.57 6.83
C PHE A 143 49.53 -67.10 7.45
N GLY A 144 49.42 -66.66 8.72
CA GLY A 144 50.13 -67.25 9.87
C GLY A 144 51.57 -66.82 10.18
N ALA A 145 51.77 -66.01 11.24
CA ALA A 145 52.74 -66.23 12.34
C ALA A 145 52.75 -65.05 13.36
N SER A 146 53.19 -65.37 14.58
CA SER A 146 53.10 -64.71 15.91
C SER A 146 53.68 -63.28 16.12
N PRO A 147 53.42 -62.65 17.29
CA PRO A 147 53.29 -61.20 17.47
C PRO A 147 54.58 -60.51 17.93
N SER A 148 54.88 -59.34 17.37
CA SER A 148 55.82 -58.38 17.96
C SER A 148 55.53 -56.96 17.44
N ASP A 149 55.01 -56.14 18.34
CA ASP A 149 55.16 -54.68 18.45
C ASP A 149 55.24 -53.84 17.17
N PHE A 150 54.09 -53.70 16.50
CA PHE A 150 53.77 -52.52 15.69
C PHE A 150 52.65 -51.72 16.36
N ASN A 151 53.05 -51.08 17.46
CA ASN A 151 52.59 -49.81 18.02
C ASN A 151 51.20 -49.29 17.57
N ARG A 152 50.21 -49.57 18.43
CA ARG A 152 48.92 -48.84 18.51
C ARG A 152 49.11 -47.31 18.49
N GLU A 153 50.26 -46.84 18.97
CA GLU A 153 50.69 -45.44 18.98
C GLU A 153 50.95 -44.88 17.57
N THR A 154 51.58 -45.63 16.65
CA THR A 154 51.80 -45.17 15.27
C THR A 154 50.52 -45.08 14.45
N GLN A 155 49.53 -45.92 14.76
CA GLN A 155 48.21 -45.86 14.12
C GLN A 155 47.36 -44.71 14.68
N ALA A 156 47.43 -44.47 15.99
CA ALA A 156 46.81 -43.29 16.61
C ALA A 156 47.40 -41.97 16.09
N LEU A 157 48.72 -41.90 15.87
CA LEU A 157 49.39 -40.73 15.28
C LEU A 157 48.99 -40.50 13.82
N HIS A 158 48.80 -41.57 13.04
CA HIS A 158 48.26 -41.47 11.68
C HIS A 158 46.81 -40.99 11.66
N GLU A 159 45.96 -41.52 12.52
CA GLU A 159 44.57 -41.09 12.64
C GLU A 159 44.48 -39.63 13.11
N GLN A 160 45.31 -39.22 14.07
CA GLN A 160 45.39 -37.83 14.53
C GLN A 160 45.87 -36.89 13.42
N SER A 161 46.87 -37.30 12.65
CA SER A 161 47.38 -36.53 11.50
C SER A 161 46.34 -36.45 10.39
N PHE A 162 45.62 -37.54 10.11
CA PHE A 162 44.53 -37.57 9.14
C PHE A 162 43.39 -36.64 9.56
N LEU A 163 42.97 -36.69 10.83
CA LEU A 163 41.93 -35.80 11.37
C LEU A 163 42.37 -34.33 11.34
N ALA A 164 43.61 -34.03 11.69
CA ALA A 164 44.15 -32.67 11.63
C ALA A 164 44.19 -32.13 10.19
N ASN A 165 44.65 -32.94 9.25
CA ASN A 165 44.68 -32.59 7.83
C ASN A 165 43.26 -32.42 7.25
N THR A 166 42.32 -33.28 7.65
CA THR A 166 40.92 -33.19 7.21
C THR A 166 40.24 -31.94 7.77
N ASN A 167 40.46 -31.62 9.05
CA ASN A 167 39.95 -30.39 9.64
C ASN A 167 40.53 -29.15 8.95
N SER A 168 41.84 -29.13 8.68
CA SER A 168 42.47 -28.03 7.96
C SER A 168 41.91 -27.85 6.54
N GLN A 169 41.63 -28.95 5.83
CA GLN A 169 40.98 -28.89 4.52
C GLN A 169 39.53 -28.40 4.61
N LEU A 170 38.76 -28.85 5.60
CA LEU A 170 37.39 -28.39 5.84
C LEU A 170 37.35 -26.89 6.14
N ASP A 171 38.27 -26.39 6.98
CA ASP A 171 38.39 -24.97 7.29
C ASP A 171 38.72 -24.16 6.02
N GLN A 172 39.63 -24.65 5.17
CA GLN A 172 39.91 -24.03 3.88
C GLN A 172 38.70 -24.01 2.94
N PHE A 173 37.87 -25.06 2.92
CA PHE A 173 36.64 -25.07 2.14
C PHE A 173 35.60 -24.08 2.68
N VAL A 174 35.47 -23.98 4.00
CA VAL A 174 34.57 -23.02 4.66
C VAL A 174 35.02 -21.58 4.38
N ASP A 175 36.30 -21.29 4.47
CA ASP A 175 36.85 -19.96 4.20
C ASP A 175 36.72 -19.57 2.72
N ARG A 176 36.97 -20.52 1.81
CA ARG A 176 36.66 -20.31 0.37
C ARG A 176 35.17 -20.05 0.16
N GLY A 177 34.29 -20.82 0.80
CA GLY A 177 32.84 -20.60 0.75
C GLY A 177 32.43 -19.22 1.25
N ARG A 178 33.02 -18.76 2.37
CA ARG A 178 32.80 -17.41 2.92
C ARG A 178 33.27 -16.32 1.96
N SER A 179 34.45 -16.47 1.36
CA SER A 179 34.99 -15.50 0.40
C SER A 179 34.11 -15.36 -0.85
N VAL A 180 33.65 -16.49 -1.42
CA VAL A 180 32.75 -16.49 -2.58
C VAL A 180 31.41 -15.83 -2.24
N LEU A 181 30.86 -16.09 -1.05
CA LEU A 181 29.62 -15.45 -0.60
C LEU A 181 29.78 -13.94 -0.36
N ALA A 182 30.93 -13.51 0.17
CA ALA A 182 31.25 -12.10 0.34
C ALA A 182 31.37 -11.39 -1.03
N ASP A 183 32.07 -12.00 -1.99
CA ASP A 183 32.20 -11.49 -3.35
C ASP A 183 30.84 -11.40 -4.07
N LEU A 184 29.98 -12.41 -3.94
CA LEU A 184 28.61 -12.37 -4.47
C LEU A 184 27.77 -11.26 -3.82
N GLY A 185 27.96 -11.03 -2.52
CA GLY A 185 27.35 -9.91 -1.80
C GLY A 185 27.80 -8.57 -2.37
N GLN A 186 29.10 -8.40 -2.60
CA GLN A 186 29.68 -7.19 -3.18
C GLN A 186 29.22 -6.97 -4.63
N GLN A 187 29.19 -8.02 -5.46
CA GLN A 187 28.66 -7.96 -6.83
C GLN A 187 27.19 -7.54 -6.85
N ARG A 188 26.36 -8.06 -5.93
CA ARG A 188 24.96 -7.65 -5.79
C ARG A 188 24.83 -6.17 -5.47
N GLU A 189 25.66 -5.62 -4.58
CA GLU A 189 25.65 -4.19 -4.26
C GLU A 189 26.15 -3.33 -5.42
N ILE A 190 27.17 -3.77 -6.16
CA ILE A 190 27.62 -3.10 -7.40
C ILE A 190 26.50 -3.09 -8.45
N LEU A 191 25.79 -4.21 -8.64
CA LEU A 191 24.66 -4.30 -9.56
C LEU A 191 23.50 -3.38 -9.14
N LYS A 192 23.14 -3.34 -7.86
CA LYS A 192 22.15 -2.38 -7.34
C LYS A 192 22.60 -0.94 -7.56
N GLY A 193 23.86 -0.62 -7.29
CA GLY A 193 24.44 0.71 -7.54
C GLY A 193 24.40 1.11 -9.01
N THR A 194 24.68 0.16 -9.90
CA THR A 194 24.61 0.35 -11.36
C THR A 194 23.17 0.54 -11.82
N GLN A 195 22.24 -0.28 -11.32
CA GLN A 195 20.81 -0.15 -11.58
C GLN A 195 20.27 1.22 -11.13
N ARG A 196 20.69 1.72 -9.95
CA ARG A 196 20.35 3.07 -9.47
C ARG A 196 20.83 4.17 -10.41
N ARG A 197 22.07 4.06 -10.92
CA ARG A 197 22.61 5.02 -11.90
C ARG A 197 21.87 4.97 -13.22
N LEU A 198 21.51 3.78 -13.69
CA LEU A 198 20.72 3.63 -14.91
C LEU A 198 19.32 4.23 -14.75
N TYR A 199 18.65 4.03 -13.60
CA TYR A 199 17.39 4.72 -13.31
C TYR A 199 17.56 6.23 -13.22
N SER A 200 18.61 6.75 -12.55
CA SER A 200 18.81 8.21 -12.52
C SER A 200 19.04 8.80 -13.92
N VAL A 201 19.75 8.08 -14.79
CA VAL A 201 19.95 8.47 -16.20
C VAL A 201 18.62 8.37 -16.98
N ALA A 202 17.85 7.30 -16.80
CA ALA A 202 16.53 7.14 -17.40
C ALA A 202 15.54 8.24 -16.95
N ASN A 203 15.61 8.67 -15.68
CA ASN A 203 14.82 9.77 -15.15
C ASN A 203 15.23 11.10 -15.80
N THR A 204 16.53 11.31 -16.02
CA THR A 204 17.05 12.47 -16.78
C THR A 204 16.60 12.43 -18.24
N LEU A 205 16.41 11.22 -18.79
CA LEU A 205 15.89 10.96 -20.14
C LEU A 205 14.35 10.95 -20.20
N GLY A 206 13.66 11.27 -19.10
CA GLY A 206 12.21 11.44 -19.07
C GLY A 206 11.39 10.14 -18.93
N SER A 207 11.97 9.06 -18.40
CA SER A 207 11.28 7.79 -18.13
C SER A 207 10.89 7.65 -16.65
N SER A 208 9.80 8.28 -16.22
CA SER A 208 9.34 8.23 -14.82
C SER A 208 8.18 7.24 -14.64
N LYS A 209 8.36 6.28 -13.71
CA LYS A 209 7.29 5.37 -13.27
C LYS A 209 6.64 5.90 -11.99
N VAL A 210 5.33 6.12 -12.03
CA VAL A 210 4.51 6.57 -10.89
C VAL A 210 3.54 5.45 -10.51
N THR A 211 3.48 5.11 -9.23
CA THR A 211 2.52 4.13 -8.70
C THR A 211 1.49 4.81 -7.81
N VAL A 212 0.22 4.47 -7.99
CA VAL A 212 -0.87 4.90 -7.11
C VAL A 212 -1.41 3.69 -6.35
N LEU A 213 -1.26 3.70 -5.01
CA LEU A 213 -1.78 2.67 -4.10
C LEU A 213 -3.13 3.13 -3.53
N GLY A 214 -4.20 2.43 -3.85
CA GLY A 214 -5.58 2.88 -3.62
C GLY A 214 -6.18 3.58 -4.84
N ALA A 215 -5.79 3.15 -6.05
CA ALA A 215 -6.13 3.78 -7.32
C ALA A 215 -7.62 3.73 -7.68
N ALA A 216 -8.40 2.79 -7.13
CA ALA A 216 -9.84 2.68 -7.38
C ALA A 216 -10.69 3.46 -6.37
N GLY A 217 -10.08 4.05 -5.34
CA GLY A 217 -10.75 4.88 -4.35
C GLY A 217 -11.20 6.24 -4.88
N GLY A 218 -11.98 6.97 -4.07
CA GLY A 218 -12.55 8.27 -4.46
C GLY A 218 -11.51 9.37 -4.75
N ILE A 219 -10.33 9.31 -4.11
CA ILE A 219 -9.17 10.15 -4.48
C ILE A 219 -8.36 9.48 -5.59
N GLY A 220 -8.18 8.17 -5.51
CA GLY A 220 -7.32 7.39 -6.41
C GLY A 220 -7.68 7.52 -7.88
N GLN A 221 -8.96 7.43 -8.24
CA GLN A 221 -9.39 7.51 -9.65
C GLN A 221 -9.08 8.88 -10.27
N PRO A 222 -9.56 10.02 -9.71
CA PRO A 222 -9.22 11.33 -10.27
C PRO A 222 -7.72 11.65 -10.17
N LEU A 223 -7.00 11.15 -9.15
CA LEU A 223 -5.55 11.31 -9.06
C LEU A 223 -4.84 10.57 -10.20
N SER A 224 -5.26 9.34 -10.48
CA SER A 224 -4.73 8.51 -11.57
C SER A 224 -5.02 9.14 -12.94
N LEU A 225 -6.20 9.75 -13.11
CA LEU A 225 -6.51 10.55 -14.30
C LEU A 225 -5.53 11.72 -14.48
N LEU A 226 -5.29 12.50 -13.42
CA LEU A 226 -4.36 13.62 -13.51
C LEU A 226 -2.92 13.17 -13.77
N MET A 227 -2.49 12.03 -13.23
CA MET A 227 -1.19 11.43 -13.55
C MET A 227 -1.13 10.90 -14.99
N LYS A 228 -2.22 10.33 -15.53
CA LYS A 228 -2.33 9.91 -16.94
C LYS A 228 -2.24 11.10 -17.90
N LEU A 229 -2.72 12.28 -17.51
CA LEU A 229 -2.59 13.51 -18.30
C LEU A 229 -1.23 14.19 -18.18
N ASN A 230 -0.39 13.76 -17.25
CA ASN A 230 0.91 14.38 -17.02
C ASN A 230 1.96 13.87 -18.04
N PRO A 231 2.57 14.76 -18.85
CA PRO A 231 3.56 14.37 -19.86
C PRO A 231 4.89 13.89 -19.26
N ARG A 232 5.16 14.17 -17.97
CA ARG A 232 6.36 13.71 -17.27
C ARG A 232 6.24 12.28 -16.76
N VAL A 233 5.04 11.72 -16.72
CA VAL A 233 4.82 10.33 -16.34
C VAL A 233 4.92 9.48 -17.60
N SER A 234 5.75 8.44 -17.58
CA SER A 234 5.91 7.51 -18.72
C SER A 234 5.21 6.18 -18.46
N GLN A 235 5.22 5.72 -17.21
CA GLN A 235 4.52 4.52 -16.76
C GLN A 235 3.68 4.84 -15.54
N LEU A 236 2.38 4.56 -15.61
CA LEU A 236 1.45 4.70 -14.49
C LEU A 236 1.00 3.31 -14.02
N ALA A 237 1.40 2.93 -12.81
CA ALA A 237 1.03 1.68 -12.18
C ALA A 237 -0.09 1.90 -11.17
N LEU A 238 -1.19 1.17 -11.31
CA LEU A 238 -2.39 1.32 -10.49
C LEU A 238 -2.62 0.06 -9.66
N TYR A 239 -2.61 0.21 -8.34
CA TYR A 239 -2.92 -0.88 -7.43
C TYR A 239 -4.09 -0.50 -6.53
N ASP A 240 -4.99 -1.45 -6.34
CA ASP A 240 -6.07 -1.36 -5.35
C ASP A 240 -6.46 -2.78 -4.93
N ILE A 241 -7.03 -2.92 -3.72
CA ILE A 241 -7.63 -4.19 -3.28
C ILE A 241 -8.85 -4.59 -4.11
N ARG A 242 -9.42 -3.64 -4.88
CA ARG A 242 -10.51 -3.90 -5.82
C ARG A 242 -10.43 -2.95 -7.02
N GLY A 243 -10.55 -3.48 -8.22
CA GLY A 243 -10.84 -2.69 -9.43
C GLY A 243 -9.64 -2.00 -10.08
N GLY A 244 -8.40 -2.22 -9.61
CA GLY A 244 -7.18 -1.68 -10.22
C GLY A 244 -7.10 -1.92 -11.75
N PRO A 245 -7.23 -3.17 -12.24
CA PRO A 245 -7.23 -3.47 -13.68
C PRO A 245 -8.34 -2.76 -14.47
N GLY A 246 -9.53 -2.61 -13.88
CA GLY A 246 -10.65 -1.92 -14.54
C GLY A 246 -10.40 -0.43 -14.71
N VAL A 247 -9.88 0.23 -13.67
CA VAL A 247 -9.49 1.66 -13.73
C VAL A 247 -8.36 1.88 -14.73
N ALA A 248 -7.40 0.96 -14.79
CA ALA A 248 -6.32 1.03 -15.77
C ALA A 248 -6.82 0.87 -17.20
N ALA A 249 -7.75 -0.06 -17.45
CA ALA A 249 -8.38 -0.23 -18.76
C ALA A 249 -9.07 1.06 -19.22
N ASP A 250 -9.85 1.70 -18.34
CA ASP A 250 -10.50 2.99 -18.62
C ASP A 250 -9.47 4.07 -18.99
N LEU A 251 -8.48 4.30 -18.11
CA LEU A 251 -7.44 5.32 -18.33
C LEU A 251 -6.55 5.03 -19.55
N SER A 252 -6.40 3.77 -19.96
CA SER A 252 -5.58 3.40 -21.11
C SER A 252 -6.12 3.93 -22.44
N HIS A 253 -7.42 4.27 -22.50
CA HIS A 253 -8.05 4.84 -23.70
C HIS A 253 -7.71 6.33 -23.91
N ILE A 254 -7.15 7.00 -22.90
CA ILE A 254 -6.76 8.41 -23.00
C ILE A 254 -5.54 8.53 -23.90
N ASN A 255 -5.63 9.40 -24.90
CA ASN A 255 -4.66 9.62 -25.98
C ASN A 255 -3.38 10.37 -25.53
N THR A 256 -2.71 9.87 -24.49
CA THR A 256 -1.39 10.33 -24.05
C THR A 256 -0.36 9.21 -24.15
N ASN A 257 0.91 9.57 -24.32
CA ASN A 257 2.00 8.63 -24.64
C ASN A 257 2.34 7.63 -23.53
N ASN A 258 1.94 7.90 -22.30
CA ASN A 258 2.31 7.05 -21.17
C ASN A 258 1.49 5.76 -21.12
N THR A 259 2.10 4.70 -20.60
CA THR A 259 1.44 3.40 -20.45
C THR A 259 0.77 3.32 -19.08
N VAL A 260 -0.44 2.76 -19.01
CA VAL A 260 -1.13 2.50 -17.75
C VAL A 260 -1.26 1.00 -17.56
N THR A 261 -0.93 0.51 -16.36
CA THR A 261 -1.09 -0.90 -16.00
C THR A 261 -1.79 -1.00 -14.65
N GLY A 262 -2.86 -1.77 -14.59
CA GLY A 262 -3.56 -2.08 -13.35
C GLY A 262 -3.14 -3.45 -12.86
N TYR A 263 -2.87 -3.55 -11.56
CA TYR A 263 -2.33 -4.76 -10.94
C TYR A 263 -3.40 -5.43 -10.08
N ASP A 264 -3.34 -6.76 -10.04
CA ASP A 264 -4.27 -7.57 -9.26
C ASP A 264 -4.08 -7.37 -7.75
N PRO A 265 -5.13 -7.56 -6.93
CA PRO A 265 -5.10 -7.37 -5.49
C PRO A 265 -4.41 -8.53 -4.75
N THR A 266 -3.20 -8.89 -5.19
CA THR A 266 -2.37 -9.95 -4.61
C THR A 266 -1.04 -9.38 -4.10
N PRO A 267 -0.33 -10.08 -3.20
CA PRO A 267 1.00 -9.66 -2.78
C PRO A 267 1.99 -9.53 -3.94
N SER A 268 1.90 -10.41 -4.96
CA SER A 268 2.72 -10.31 -6.17
C SER A 268 2.34 -9.10 -7.01
N GLY A 269 1.04 -8.86 -7.22
CA GLY A 269 0.55 -7.69 -7.96
C GLY A 269 0.97 -6.37 -7.31
N LEU A 270 0.91 -6.27 -5.97
CA LEU A 270 1.42 -5.11 -5.24
C LEU A 270 2.94 -4.91 -5.45
N ARG A 271 3.72 -5.98 -5.32
CA ARG A 271 5.18 -5.93 -5.52
C ARG A 271 5.54 -5.52 -6.96
N GLU A 272 4.83 -6.04 -7.96
CA GLU A 272 5.03 -5.68 -9.37
C GLU A 272 4.63 -4.23 -9.66
N ALA A 273 3.53 -3.75 -9.06
CA ALA A 273 3.11 -2.35 -9.17
C ALA A 273 4.18 -1.38 -8.66
N LEU A 274 4.87 -1.76 -7.59
CA LEU A 274 5.91 -0.96 -6.94
C LEU A 274 7.30 -1.07 -7.59
N ASN A 275 7.61 -2.17 -8.26
CA ASN A 275 8.95 -2.43 -8.76
C ASN A 275 9.43 -1.35 -9.75
N GLY A 276 10.54 -0.70 -9.47
CA GLY A 276 11.10 0.36 -10.33
C GLY A 276 10.32 1.68 -10.30
N SER A 277 9.42 1.88 -9.33
CA SER A 277 8.70 3.15 -9.19
C SER A 277 9.61 4.25 -8.65
N GLU A 278 9.51 5.43 -9.25
CA GLU A 278 10.21 6.63 -8.81
C GLU A 278 9.37 7.41 -7.79
N ILE A 279 8.05 7.44 -7.98
CA ILE A 279 7.10 8.08 -7.09
C ILE A 279 6.00 7.07 -6.73
N VAL A 280 5.69 6.97 -5.44
CA VAL A 280 4.57 6.17 -4.93
C VAL A 280 3.60 7.09 -4.19
N LEU A 281 2.40 7.26 -4.75
CA LEU A 281 1.29 7.98 -4.15
C LEU A 281 0.44 7.01 -3.35
N ILE A 282 0.16 7.34 -2.08
CA ILE A 282 -0.66 6.51 -1.18
C ILE A 282 -1.91 7.28 -0.76
N PRO A 283 -2.95 7.36 -1.61
CA PRO A 283 -4.30 7.78 -1.22
C PRO A 283 -5.12 6.68 -0.54
N ALA A 284 -4.62 5.44 -0.47
CA ALA A 284 -5.31 4.31 0.12
C ALA A 284 -5.80 4.60 1.55
N GLY A 285 -7.07 4.33 1.80
CA GLY A 285 -7.68 4.55 3.09
C GLY A 285 -9.18 4.33 3.01
N VAL A 286 -9.80 4.11 4.16
CA VAL A 286 -11.24 3.93 4.27
C VAL A 286 -11.86 5.25 4.67
N PRO A 287 -12.92 5.72 4.00
CA PRO A 287 -13.68 6.87 4.48
C PRO A 287 -14.40 6.50 5.78
N ARG A 288 -14.64 7.47 6.66
CA ARG A 288 -15.39 7.24 7.90
C ARG A 288 -16.76 6.65 7.58
N LYS A 289 -17.07 5.46 8.12
CA LYS A 289 -18.38 4.82 8.00
C LYS A 289 -19.26 5.16 9.21
N PRO A 290 -20.60 5.17 9.07
CA PRO A 290 -21.51 5.30 10.22
C PRO A 290 -21.17 4.26 11.30
N GLY A 291 -21.08 4.69 12.56
CA GLY A 291 -20.72 3.84 13.70
C GLY A 291 -19.22 3.69 13.98
N MET A 292 -18.35 4.15 13.08
CA MET A 292 -16.89 4.11 13.28
C MET A 292 -16.40 5.25 14.17
N THR A 293 -15.66 4.93 15.23
CA THR A 293 -15.02 5.93 16.09
C THR A 293 -13.82 6.57 15.37
N ARG A 294 -13.30 7.67 15.91
CA ARG A 294 -12.07 8.30 15.36
C ARG A 294 -10.87 7.36 15.47
N ASP A 295 -10.81 6.56 16.53
CA ASP A 295 -9.71 5.61 16.76
C ASP A 295 -9.83 4.37 15.88
N ASP A 296 -11.03 3.86 15.61
CA ASP A 296 -11.22 2.75 14.66
C ASP A 296 -10.76 3.15 13.26
N LEU A 297 -11.10 4.38 12.84
CA LEU A 297 -10.68 4.93 11.56
C LEU A 297 -9.16 5.07 11.49
N PHE A 298 -8.55 5.56 12.58
CA PHE A 298 -7.09 5.62 12.69
C PHE A 298 -6.46 4.23 12.56
N ASN A 299 -6.89 3.25 13.36
CA ASN A 299 -6.30 1.90 13.36
C ASN A 299 -6.45 1.21 11.99
N THR A 300 -7.58 1.39 11.32
CA THR A 300 -7.83 0.86 9.98
C THR A 300 -6.84 1.46 8.97
N ASN A 301 -6.74 2.79 8.91
CA ASN A 301 -5.85 3.44 7.96
C ASN A 301 -4.38 3.24 8.30
N ALA A 302 -4.03 3.19 9.59
CA ALA A 302 -2.70 2.90 10.08
C ALA A 302 -2.22 1.50 9.63
N SER A 303 -3.09 0.49 9.72
CA SER A 303 -2.80 -0.86 9.23
C SER A 303 -2.58 -0.89 7.72
N ILE A 304 -3.47 -0.23 6.95
CA ILE A 304 -3.34 -0.13 5.50
C ILE A 304 -2.02 0.53 5.11
N VAL A 305 -1.70 1.68 5.70
CA VAL A 305 -0.46 2.42 5.40
C VAL A 305 0.77 1.60 5.78
N ARG A 306 0.77 0.96 6.95
CA ARG A 306 1.88 0.09 7.38
C ARG A 306 2.15 -1.02 6.37
N ASP A 307 1.11 -1.72 5.92
CA ASP A 307 1.26 -2.89 5.04
C ASP A 307 1.72 -2.47 3.63
N LEU A 308 1.19 -1.36 3.11
CA LEU A 308 1.66 -0.77 1.85
C LEU A 308 3.11 -0.24 1.98
N ALA A 309 3.46 0.35 3.11
CA ALA A 309 4.83 0.81 3.38
C ALA A 309 5.83 -0.35 3.47
N LYS A 310 5.45 -1.50 4.06
CA LYS A 310 6.27 -2.72 4.08
C LYS A 310 6.58 -3.18 2.67
N ALA A 311 5.56 -3.25 1.81
CA ALA A 311 5.74 -3.63 0.41
C ALA A 311 6.62 -2.61 -0.35
N ALA A 312 6.43 -1.31 -0.13
CA ALA A 312 7.24 -0.27 -0.75
C ALA A 312 8.71 -0.32 -0.31
N ALA A 313 8.96 -0.52 0.99
CA ALA A 313 10.32 -0.67 1.53
C ALA A 313 11.07 -1.87 0.93
N GLU A 314 10.35 -2.93 0.56
CA GLU A 314 10.93 -4.13 -0.04
C GLU A 314 11.09 -4.05 -1.57
N ALA A 315 10.14 -3.43 -2.26
CA ALA A 315 10.09 -3.42 -3.73
C ALA A 315 10.74 -2.18 -4.36
N CYS A 316 10.66 -1.02 -3.71
CA CYS A 316 11.16 0.26 -4.22
C CYS A 316 11.64 1.19 -3.08
N PRO A 317 12.65 0.78 -2.30
CA PRO A 317 13.12 1.53 -1.12
C PRO A 317 13.61 2.94 -1.46
N ASP A 318 14.05 3.16 -2.70
CA ASP A 318 14.55 4.44 -3.17
C ASP A 318 13.43 5.32 -3.77
N ALA A 319 12.15 4.90 -3.82
CA ALA A 319 11.09 5.74 -4.36
C ALA A 319 10.78 6.96 -3.47
N ASN A 320 10.31 8.06 -4.06
CA ASN A 320 9.68 9.14 -3.30
C ASN A 320 8.28 8.71 -2.87
N ILE A 321 8.04 8.58 -1.57
CA ILE A 321 6.78 8.13 -0.98
C ILE A 321 5.93 9.34 -0.58
N LEU A 322 4.76 9.47 -1.19
CA LEU A 322 3.81 10.57 -1.00
C LEU A 322 2.58 10.03 -0.27
N VAL A 323 2.51 10.29 1.04
CA VAL A 323 1.42 9.85 1.91
C VAL A 323 0.28 10.86 1.86
N ILE A 324 -0.87 10.42 1.35
CA ILE A 324 -2.13 11.18 1.33
C ILE A 324 -3.13 10.58 2.35
N SER A 325 -2.95 9.30 2.70
CA SER A 325 -3.76 8.58 3.68
C SER A 325 -3.86 9.33 5.01
N ASN A 326 -5.09 9.66 5.40
CA ASN A 326 -5.37 10.35 6.66
C ASN A 326 -5.40 9.38 7.85
N PRO A 327 -4.97 9.83 9.05
CA PRO A 327 -4.45 11.18 9.35
C PRO A 327 -2.94 11.31 9.03
N VAL A 328 -2.58 12.26 8.16
CA VAL A 328 -1.18 12.46 7.67
C VAL A 328 -0.18 12.65 8.81
N ASN A 329 -0.57 13.39 9.85
CA ASN A 329 0.26 13.65 11.04
C ASN A 329 0.73 12.37 11.76
N SER A 330 0.06 11.23 11.55
CA SER A 330 0.42 9.94 12.15
C SER A 330 0.81 8.88 11.12
N THR A 331 0.23 8.91 9.91
CA THR A 331 0.54 7.95 8.85
C THR A 331 1.95 8.16 8.27
N VAL A 332 2.44 9.39 8.20
CA VAL A 332 3.84 9.66 7.81
C VAL A 332 4.85 9.06 8.80
N PRO A 333 4.73 9.29 10.12
CA PRO A 333 5.53 8.58 11.12
C PRO A 333 5.45 7.05 11.01
N ILE A 334 4.27 6.49 10.72
CA ILE A 334 4.10 5.04 10.49
C ILE A 334 4.99 4.56 9.34
N VAL A 335 4.98 5.25 8.19
CA VAL A 335 5.84 4.89 7.05
C VAL A 335 7.31 5.00 7.43
N ALA A 336 7.70 6.07 8.14
CA ALA A 336 9.08 6.25 8.58
C ALA A 336 9.56 5.10 9.47
N GLU A 337 8.78 4.72 10.49
CA GLU A 337 9.14 3.62 11.39
C GLU A 337 9.19 2.26 10.67
N VAL A 338 8.28 2.01 9.73
CA VAL A 338 8.34 0.80 8.88
C VAL A 338 9.63 0.78 8.07
N PHE A 339 9.99 1.89 7.41
CA PHE A 339 11.23 1.97 6.62
C PHE A 339 12.48 1.86 7.50
N LYS A 340 12.46 2.43 8.72
CA LYS A 340 13.56 2.29 9.69
C LYS A 340 13.72 0.84 10.13
N SER A 341 12.62 0.14 10.41
CA SER A 341 12.63 -1.29 10.79
C SER A 341 13.22 -2.19 9.68
N LYS A 342 13.12 -1.76 8.43
CA LYS A 342 13.68 -2.44 7.24
C LYS A 342 15.09 -1.96 6.88
N GLY A 343 15.65 -0.98 7.59
CA GLY A 343 16.99 -0.45 7.34
C GLY A 343 17.14 0.35 6.04
N VAL A 344 16.03 0.86 5.47
CA VAL A 344 16.01 1.56 4.17
C VAL A 344 15.48 3.00 4.27
N TYR A 345 15.31 3.52 5.49
CA TYR A 345 14.76 4.85 5.70
C TYR A 345 15.68 5.95 5.15
N ASN A 346 15.12 6.76 4.26
CA ASN A 346 15.73 8.00 3.79
C ASN A 346 14.76 9.17 4.05
N PRO A 347 15.07 10.07 5.01
CA PRO A 347 14.17 11.18 5.35
C PRO A 347 13.93 12.15 4.18
N LYS A 348 14.81 12.16 3.18
CA LYS A 348 14.66 13.01 1.99
C LYS A 348 13.62 12.52 1.00
N ARG A 349 13.10 11.29 1.14
CA ARG A 349 12.19 10.66 0.18
C ARG A 349 10.81 10.32 0.74
N LEU A 350 10.48 10.79 1.94
CA LEU A 350 9.17 10.60 2.56
C LEU A 350 8.45 11.93 2.73
N PHE A 351 7.26 12.03 2.18
CA PHE A 351 6.49 13.27 2.10
C PHE A 351 5.04 13.04 2.54
N GLY A 352 4.58 13.80 3.52
CA GLY A 352 3.15 14.00 3.77
C GLY A 352 2.62 15.10 2.86
N VAL A 353 1.59 14.78 2.08
CA VAL A 353 1.01 15.71 1.11
C VAL A 353 0.05 16.66 1.83
N THR A 354 0.52 17.87 2.13
CA THR A 354 -0.27 18.96 2.76
C THR A 354 -0.71 20.03 1.77
N THR A 355 -0.45 19.84 0.48
CA THR A 355 -0.69 20.81 -0.60
C THR A 355 -2.16 21.27 -0.68
N LEU A 356 -3.11 20.45 -0.22
CA LEU A 356 -4.53 20.85 -0.20
C LEU A 356 -4.79 22.05 0.72
N ASP A 357 -4.02 22.19 1.81
CA ASP A 357 -4.19 23.32 2.74
C ASP A 357 -3.73 24.62 2.10
N VAL A 358 -2.63 24.58 1.34
CA VAL A 358 -2.14 25.70 0.53
C VAL A 358 -3.16 26.07 -0.55
N VAL A 359 -3.69 25.07 -1.27
CA VAL A 359 -4.74 25.29 -2.29
C VAL A 359 -5.99 25.95 -1.69
N ARG A 360 -6.41 25.51 -0.49
CA ARG A 360 -7.51 26.13 0.26
C ARG A 360 -7.17 27.55 0.69
N ALA A 361 -6.00 27.77 1.27
CA ALA A 361 -5.57 29.08 1.73
C ALA A 361 -5.54 30.10 0.58
N SER A 362 -4.89 29.75 -0.55
CA SER A 362 -4.89 30.56 -1.77
C SER A 362 -6.30 30.84 -2.30
N ARG A 363 -7.20 29.85 -2.27
CA ARG A 363 -8.59 30.06 -2.70
C ARG A 363 -9.37 30.98 -1.77
N PHE A 364 -9.29 30.76 -0.47
CA PHE A 364 -10.11 31.48 0.50
C PHE A 364 -9.65 32.93 0.66
N ILE A 365 -8.33 33.18 0.67
CA ILE A 365 -7.81 34.55 0.70
C ILE A 365 -8.22 35.34 -0.55
N SER A 366 -8.22 34.69 -1.72
CA SER A 366 -8.66 35.32 -2.98
C SER A 366 -10.14 35.66 -2.98
N GLN A 367 -10.99 34.90 -2.28
CA GLN A 367 -12.42 35.24 -2.13
C GLN A 367 -12.62 36.49 -1.27
N VAL A 368 -11.84 36.62 -0.19
CA VAL A 368 -11.88 37.80 0.69
C VAL A 368 -11.37 39.04 -0.05
N LYS A 369 -10.29 38.89 -0.82
CA LYS A 369 -9.62 40.00 -1.52
C LYS A 369 -10.11 40.26 -2.94
N LYS A 370 -10.96 39.38 -3.47
CA LYS A 370 -11.49 39.42 -4.84
C LYS A 370 -10.40 39.40 -5.90
N THR A 371 -9.39 38.57 -5.69
CA THR A 371 -8.23 38.39 -6.56
C THR A 371 -8.24 37.00 -7.22
N ASP A 372 -7.37 36.80 -8.20
CA ASP A 372 -7.15 35.51 -8.83
C ASP A 372 -6.41 34.55 -7.87
N PRO A 373 -7.01 33.41 -7.47
CA PRO A 373 -6.38 32.48 -6.54
C PRO A 373 -5.07 31.86 -7.05
N THR A 374 -4.80 31.89 -8.35
CA THR A 374 -3.54 31.37 -8.92
C THR A 374 -2.34 32.25 -8.60
N ASN A 375 -2.56 33.52 -8.27
CA ASN A 375 -1.53 34.49 -7.90
C ASN A 375 -1.40 34.67 -6.38
N GLU A 376 -2.20 33.95 -5.57
CA GLU A 376 -2.19 34.05 -4.12
C GLU A 376 -1.26 33.03 -3.48
N GLY A 377 -0.19 33.53 -2.85
CA GLY A 377 0.73 32.72 -2.05
C GLY A 377 0.43 32.86 -0.56
N VAL A 378 0.07 31.75 0.08
CA VAL A 378 -0.05 31.67 1.55
C VAL A 378 0.77 30.47 2.02
N PRO A 379 1.89 30.67 2.72
CA PRO A 379 2.61 29.57 3.36
C PRO A 379 1.72 28.91 4.42
N VAL A 380 1.64 27.58 4.40
CA VAL A 380 0.94 26.81 5.43
C VAL A 380 1.93 25.84 6.05
N VAL A 381 2.09 25.90 7.37
CA VAL A 381 3.06 25.13 8.15
C VAL A 381 2.36 24.27 9.21
N GLY A 382 3.12 23.45 9.94
CA GLY A 382 2.61 22.61 11.02
C GLY A 382 2.29 21.18 10.58
N GLY A 383 1.00 20.85 10.46
CA GLY A 383 0.48 19.53 10.11
C GLY A 383 -0.70 19.62 9.14
N HIS A 384 -1.54 18.59 9.12
CA HIS A 384 -2.66 18.41 8.18
C HIS A 384 -3.99 18.08 8.88
N SER A 385 -4.18 18.52 10.13
CA SER A 385 -5.42 18.23 10.87
C SER A 385 -5.81 19.34 11.84
N GLY A 386 -6.96 19.96 11.59
CA GLY A 386 -7.54 20.98 12.46
C GLY A 386 -6.53 22.06 12.84
N VAL A 387 -6.34 22.27 14.14
CA VAL A 387 -5.44 23.31 14.69
C VAL A 387 -3.97 23.13 14.31
N THR A 388 -3.56 21.93 13.86
CA THR A 388 -2.18 21.72 13.40
C THR A 388 -1.90 22.40 12.07
N ILE A 389 -2.93 22.80 11.31
CA ILE A 389 -2.78 23.54 10.06
C ILE A 389 -2.59 25.03 10.41
N VAL A 390 -1.40 25.57 10.15
CA VAL A 390 -1.06 26.95 10.50
C VAL A 390 -0.82 27.78 9.23
N PRO A 391 -1.83 28.51 8.73
CA PRO A 391 -1.64 29.45 7.62
C PRO A 391 -0.94 30.71 8.11
N LEU A 392 0.21 31.03 7.51
CA LEU A 392 1.00 32.23 7.81
C LEU A 392 0.51 33.38 6.93
N LEU A 393 -0.59 34.01 7.35
CA LEU A 393 -1.20 35.14 6.65
C LEU A 393 -0.30 36.39 6.67
N SER A 394 0.53 36.56 7.71
CA SER A 394 1.55 37.61 7.78
C SER A 394 2.61 37.49 6.68
N GLN A 395 2.80 36.29 6.13
CA GLN A 395 3.72 36.01 5.03
C GLN A 395 3.00 35.88 3.67
N SER A 396 1.71 36.22 3.62
CA SER A 396 0.95 36.22 2.37
C SER A 396 1.13 37.52 1.60
N ASN A 397 0.54 37.60 0.40
CA ASN A 397 0.42 38.86 -0.34
C ASN A 397 -0.45 39.91 0.36
N HIS A 398 -1.15 39.53 1.44
CA HIS A 398 -2.10 40.39 2.16
C HIS A 398 -1.84 40.35 3.68
N PRO A 399 -0.66 40.80 4.15
CA PRO A 399 -0.29 40.72 5.57
C PRO A 399 -1.14 41.62 6.48
N SER A 400 -1.91 42.54 5.91
CA SER A 400 -2.79 43.46 6.62
C SER A 400 -4.16 42.87 7.01
N ILE A 401 -4.44 41.60 6.71
CA ILE A 401 -5.65 40.93 7.18
C ILE A 401 -5.52 40.67 8.69
N ASP A 402 -6.36 41.35 9.48
CA ASP A 402 -6.36 41.25 10.94
C ASP A 402 -7.79 41.21 11.51
N GLY A 403 -7.91 40.95 12.81
CA GLY A 403 -9.18 40.92 13.53
C GLY A 403 -10.11 39.79 13.08
N PRO A 404 -11.45 39.98 13.14
CA PRO A 404 -12.41 38.93 12.81
C PRO A 404 -12.25 38.31 11.41
N PRO A 405 -11.95 39.07 10.33
CA PRO A 405 -11.70 38.47 9.01
C PRO A 405 -10.51 37.49 8.98
N ARG A 406 -9.45 37.76 9.75
CA ARG A 406 -8.30 36.86 9.89
C ARG A 406 -8.73 35.57 10.57
N ASP A 407 -9.46 35.68 11.68
CA ASP A 407 -9.86 34.54 12.50
C ASP A 407 -10.83 33.61 11.74
N GLU A 408 -11.79 34.19 11.00
CA GLU A 408 -12.69 33.44 10.12
C GLU A 408 -11.94 32.73 8.99
N LEU A 409 -10.96 33.41 8.37
CA LEU A 409 -10.15 32.84 7.30
C LEU A 409 -9.29 31.67 7.81
N VAL A 410 -8.61 31.85 8.95
CA VAL A 410 -7.80 30.82 9.60
C VAL A 410 -8.66 29.61 9.96
N ASN A 411 -9.81 29.83 10.61
CA ASN A 411 -10.74 28.76 10.95
C ASN A 411 -11.20 27.99 9.72
N ARG A 412 -11.58 28.69 8.65
CA ARG A 412 -12.03 28.05 7.41
C ARG A 412 -10.91 27.26 6.73
N ILE A 413 -9.66 27.70 6.81
CA ILE A 413 -8.51 26.93 6.31
C ILE A 413 -8.33 25.65 7.12
N GLN A 414 -8.30 25.75 8.46
CA GLN A 414 -8.12 24.62 9.38
C GLN A 414 -9.22 23.55 9.27
N PHE A 415 -10.48 24.00 9.10
CA PHE A 415 -11.66 23.14 9.09
C PHE A 415 -12.31 23.01 7.71
N GLY A 416 -11.59 23.37 6.64
CA GLY A 416 -12.09 23.23 5.26
C GLY A 416 -12.36 21.77 4.84
N GLY A 417 -11.82 20.79 5.58
CA GLY A 417 -12.20 19.39 5.46
C GLY A 417 -13.62 19.11 5.94
N ASP A 418 -13.99 19.68 7.10
CA ASP A 418 -15.28 19.49 7.74
C ASP A 418 -16.40 20.19 6.96
N GLU A 419 -16.11 21.36 6.35
CA GLU A 419 -17.01 22.05 5.41
C GLU A 419 -17.45 21.10 4.27
N VAL A 420 -16.50 20.37 3.67
CA VAL A 420 -16.78 19.43 2.58
C VAL A 420 -17.53 18.18 3.07
N VAL A 421 -17.15 17.64 4.22
CA VAL A 421 -17.85 16.47 4.80
C VAL A 421 -19.31 16.81 5.09
N LYS A 422 -19.57 18.00 5.65
CA LYS A 422 -20.92 18.50 5.90
C LYS A 422 -21.69 18.71 4.60
N ALA A 423 -21.07 19.32 3.59
CA ALA A 423 -21.71 19.55 2.28
C ALA A 423 -22.00 18.25 1.50
N LYS A 424 -21.31 17.15 1.82
CA LYS A 424 -21.55 15.81 1.28
C LYS A 424 -22.48 14.95 2.14
N ASP A 425 -23.14 15.53 3.14
CA ASP A 425 -24.01 14.82 4.10
C ASP A 425 -23.30 13.61 4.76
N GLY A 426 -22.00 13.75 5.03
CA GLY A 426 -21.18 12.67 5.61
C GLY A 426 -20.82 11.53 4.65
N ALA A 427 -21.21 11.60 3.36
CA ALA A 427 -20.92 10.58 2.35
C ALA A 427 -19.45 10.54 1.86
N GLY A 428 -18.55 11.23 2.53
CA GLY A 428 -17.11 11.23 2.26
C GLY A 428 -16.48 12.61 2.47
N SER A 429 -15.14 12.66 2.39
CA SER A 429 -14.35 13.89 2.48
C SER A 429 -14.02 14.46 1.09
N ALA A 430 -13.12 15.44 1.04
CA ALA A 430 -12.57 15.98 -0.20
C ALA A 430 -11.90 14.87 -1.04
N THR A 431 -12.38 14.70 -2.28
CA THR A 431 -11.87 13.69 -3.22
C THR A 431 -11.18 14.37 -4.40
N LEU A 432 -11.94 15.19 -5.15
CA LEU A 432 -11.47 15.86 -6.36
C LEU A 432 -10.37 16.88 -6.09
N SER A 433 -10.57 17.77 -5.12
CA SER A 433 -9.56 18.77 -4.75
C SER A 433 -8.32 18.14 -4.12
N MET A 434 -8.47 17.01 -3.42
CA MET A 434 -7.33 16.25 -2.89
C MET A 434 -6.55 15.57 -4.01
N ALA A 435 -7.23 15.00 -5.02
CA ALA A 435 -6.58 14.47 -6.20
C ALA A 435 -5.79 15.55 -6.97
N PHE A 436 -6.35 16.75 -7.13
CA PHE A 436 -5.64 17.89 -7.69
C PHE A 436 -4.38 18.25 -6.86
N ALA A 437 -4.52 18.36 -5.54
CA ALA A 437 -3.41 18.70 -4.65
C ALA A 437 -2.30 17.63 -4.67
N GLY A 438 -2.66 16.35 -4.64
CA GLY A 438 -1.70 15.25 -4.76
C GLY A 438 -1.00 15.21 -6.12
N ALA A 439 -1.74 15.47 -7.20
CA ALA A 439 -1.18 15.56 -8.54
C ALA A 439 -0.22 16.73 -8.70
N ARG A 440 -0.56 17.91 -8.15
CA ARG A 440 0.33 19.08 -8.13
C ARG A 440 1.64 18.79 -7.41
N PHE A 441 1.57 18.17 -6.24
CA PHE A 441 2.79 17.83 -5.48
C PHE A 441 3.67 16.80 -6.20
N ALA A 442 3.05 15.76 -6.78
CA ALA A 442 3.76 14.79 -7.62
C ALA A 442 4.42 15.45 -8.84
N GLU A 443 3.74 16.37 -9.52
CA GLU A 443 4.32 17.14 -10.64
C GLU A 443 5.52 17.99 -10.20
N SER A 444 5.46 18.62 -9.02
CA SER A 444 6.60 19.36 -8.46
C SER A 444 7.80 18.44 -8.22
N LEU A 445 7.60 17.24 -7.67
CA LEU A 445 8.67 16.25 -7.52
C LEU A 445 9.21 15.75 -8.87
N LEU A 446 8.36 15.51 -9.88
CA LEU A 446 8.80 15.11 -11.21
C LEU A 446 9.64 16.20 -11.89
N LYS A 447 9.27 17.48 -11.74
CA LYS A 447 10.08 18.61 -12.22
C LYS A 447 11.45 18.65 -11.54
N ALA A 448 11.47 18.52 -10.22
CA ALA A 448 12.70 18.52 -9.44
C ALA A 448 13.60 17.32 -9.80
N ALA A 449 13.02 16.13 -9.99
CA ALA A 449 13.70 14.93 -10.47
C ALA A 449 14.41 15.15 -11.83
N GLN A 450 13.79 15.93 -12.70
CA GLN A 450 14.32 16.29 -14.03
C GLN A 450 15.28 17.49 -13.99
N GLY A 451 15.69 17.95 -12.80
CA GLY A 451 16.70 18.98 -12.63
C GLY A 451 16.19 20.43 -12.66
N VAL A 452 14.86 20.65 -12.65
CA VAL A 452 14.31 21.99 -12.47
C VAL A 452 14.64 22.48 -11.06
N LYS A 453 15.34 23.62 -10.96
CA LYS A 453 15.73 24.23 -9.69
C LYS A 453 14.66 25.17 -9.15
N GLY A 454 14.70 25.45 -7.85
CA GLY A 454 13.78 26.39 -7.20
C GLY A 454 12.34 25.87 -7.10
N VAL A 455 12.14 24.56 -7.16
CA VAL A 455 10.83 23.95 -6.93
C VAL A 455 10.59 23.89 -5.42
N ILE A 456 9.76 24.79 -4.91
CA ILE A 456 9.48 24.92 -3.47
C ILE A 456 8.01 24.60 -3.22
N GLU A 457 7.73 23.61 -2.37
CA GLU A 457 6.38 23.26 -1.96
C GLU A 457 6.34 23.02 -0.43
N PRO A 458 5.24 23.42 0.25
CA PRO A 458 5.01 23.00 1.62
C PRO A 458 4.69 21.49 1.70
N THR A 459 5.35 20.77 2.60
CA THR A 459 5.13 19.33 2.81
C THR A 459 5.55 18.90 4.21
N PHE A 460 4.86 17.91 4.77
CA PHE A 460 5.12 17.33 6.08
C PHE A 460 6.22 16.26 5.99
N VAL A 461 7.42 16.57 6.48
CA VAL A 461 8.63 15.74 6.31
C VAL A 461 9.35 15.54 7.66
N ASP A 462 10.31 14.61 7.73
CA ASP A 462 11.25 14.56 8.86
C ASP A 462 12.05 15.86 8.85
N SER A 463 11.84 16.67 9.89
CA SER A 463 12.25 18.06 9.90
C SER A 463 13.13 18.33 11.11
N PRO A 464 14.22 19.11 10.96
CA PRO A 464 14.96 19.61 12.10
C PRO A 464 14.19 20.67 12.89
N LEU A 465 13.15 21.28 12.29
CA LEU A 465 12.35 22.32 12.93
C LEU A 465 11.56 21.73 14.10
N TYR A 466 11.67 22.35 15.28
CA TYR A 466 10.98 21.95 16.50
C TYR A 466 11.30 20.52 16.99
N LYS A 467 12.36 19.89 16.44
CA LYS A 467 12.79 18.55 16.83
C LYS A 467 13.19 18.47 18.31
N GLU A 468 13.82 19.52 18.82
CA GLU A 468 14.15 19.68 20.25
C GLU A 468 12.92 19.74 21.16
N GLN A 469 11.76 20.11 20.63
CA GLN A 469 10.48 20.13 21.35
C GLN A 469 9.75 18.77 21.29
N GLY A 470 10.33 17.79 20.58
CA GLY A 470 9.77 16.45 20.38
C GLY A 470 8.84 16.35 19.18
N VAL A 471 9.01 17.20 18.17
CA VAL A 471 8.26 17.16 16.91
C VAL A 471 9.22 16.76 15.78
N ASP A 472 9.32 15.44 15.53
CA ASP A 472 10.22 14.90 14.50
C ASP A 472 9.77 15.20 13.06
N PHE A 473 8.48 15.46 12.88
CA PHE A 473 7.88 15.72 11.57
C PHE A 473 7.11 17.03 11.59
N PHE A 474 7.35 17.88 10.59
CA PHE A 474 6.75 19.20 10.52
C PHE A 474 6.57 19.65 9.07
N ALA A 475 5.43 20.27 8.77
CA ALA A 475 5.15 20.86 7.47
C ALA A 475 5.76 22.26 7.39
N SER A 476 6.60 22.48 6.39
CA SER A 476 7.25 23.77 6.13
C SER A 476 7.57 23.88 4.64
N ARG A 477 8.09 25.03 4.20
CA ARG A 477 8.57 25.18 2.82
C ARG A 477 9.79 24.30 2.62
N VAL A 478 9.74 23.46 1.58
CA VAL A 478 10.83 22.55 1.22
C VAL A 478 11.21 22.75 -0.23
N GLU A 479 12.50 22.99 -0.48
CA GLU A 479 13.08 22.91 -1.82
C GLU A 479 13.25 21.45 -2.22
N LEU A 480 12.68 21.09 -3.35
CA LEU A 480 12.73 19.77 -3.95
C LEU A 480 13.84 19.74 -5.00
N GLY A 481 14.62 18.67 -5.00
CA GLY A 481 15.67 18.41 -5.97
C GLY A 481 15.64 16.97 -6.50
N PRO A 482 16.64 16.56 -7.29
CA PRO A 482 16.68 15.23 -7.91
C PRO A 482 16.66 14.05 -6.94
N ASN A 483 17.03 14.29 -5.68
CA ASN A 483 17.11 13.29 -4.63
C ASN A 483 16.02 13.44 -3.56
N GLY A 484 14.93 14.16 -3.87
CA GLY A 484 13.86 14.48 -2.93
C GLY A 484 14.12 15.81 -2.22
N VAL A 485 14.05 15.84 -0.88
CA VAL A 485 14.32 17.04 -0.08
C VAL A 485 15.75 17.55 -0.30
N GLU A 486 15.89 18.77 -0.83
CA GLU A 486 17.16 19.46 -1.00
C GLU A 486 17.44 20.41 0.17
N LYS A 487 16.45 21.24 0.52
CA LYS A 487 16.54 22.20 1.62
C LYS A 487 15.21 22.36 2.34
N ILE A 488 15.24 22.34 3.68
CA ILE A 488 14.10 22.70 4.52
C ILE A 488 14.31 24.14 4.97
N TYR A 489 13.36 25.03 4.67
CA TYR A 489 13.44 26.42 5.09
C TYR A 489 12.85 26.60 6.48
N GLU A 490 13.41 27.54 7.23
CA GLU A 490 12.81 27.99 8.49
C GLU A 490 11.40 28.57 8.27
N VAL A 491 10.61 28.57 9.34
CA VAL A 491 9.26 29.15 9.34
C VAL A 491 9.32 30.64 8.99
N GLY A 492 10.37 31.34 9.42
CA GLY A 492 10.54 32.79 9.22
C GLY A 492 9.80 33.60 10.28
N GLU A 493 9.65 34.89 10.03
CA GLU A 493 8.95 35.81 10.94
C GLU A 493 7.45 35.50 10.98
N VAL A 494 6.89 35.44 12.19
CA VAL A 494 5.48 35.16 12.43
C VAL A 494 4.90 36.23 13.35
N SER A 495 3.61 36.52 13.19
CA SER A 495 2.88 37.42 14.08
C SER A 495 2.61 36.77 15.44
N PRO A 496 2.34 37.55 16.50
CA PRO A 496 1.95 36.99 17.81
C PRO A 496 0.72 36.09 17.75
N TYR A 497 -0.18 36.33 16.79
CA TYR A 497 -1.33 35.46 16.57
C TYR A 497 -0.91 34.09 16.00
N GLU A 498 -0.04 34.09 14.99
CA GLU A 498 0.47 32.85 14.39
C GLU A 498 1.40 32.08 15.33
N GLU A 499 2.10 32.75 16.23
CA GLU A 499 2.88 32.12 17.30
C GLU A 499 1.97 31.28 18.22
N ASN A 500 0.83 31.82 18.64
CA ASN A 500 -0.17 31.05 19.40
C ASN A 500 -0.71 29.84 18.60
N LEU A 501 -0.90 29.98 17.28
CA LEU A 501 -1.31 28.86 16.43
C LEU A 501 -0.22 27.79 16.34
N LEU A 502 1.05 28.19 16.21
CA LEU A 502 2.19 27.29 16.19
C LEU A 502 2.33 26.52 17.50
N GLU A 503 2.20 27.19 18.64
CA GLU A 503 2.25 26.52 19.96
C GLU A 503 1.17 25.45 20.10
N ALA A 504 -0.07 25.77 19.71
CA ALA A 504 -1.18 24.81 19.71
C ALA A 504 -0.91 23.64 18.75
N ALA A 505 -0.39 23.94 17.54
CA ALA A 505 -0.03 22.94 16.55
C ALA A 505 1.06 21.98 17.04
N ILE A 506 2.13 22.51 17.65
CA ILE A 506 3.26 21.74 18.19
C ILE A 506 2.79 20.76 19.27
N SER A 507 1.92 21.21 20.18
CA SER A 507 1.37 20.39 21.26
C SER A 507 0.60 19.17 20.72
N ASP A 508 -0.24 19.37 19.70
CA ASP A 508 -1.05 18.29 19.12
C ASP A 508 -0.25 17.43 18.12
N LEU A 509 0.70 18.00 17.39
CA LEU A 509 1.61 17.25 16.52
C LEU A 509 2.39 16.20 17.30
N LYS A 510 2.93 16.55 18.47
CA LYS A 510 3.66 15.61 19.33
C LYS A 510 2.83 14.37 19.67
N LYS A 511 1.56 14.56 20.02
CA LYS A 511 0.62 13.45 20.31
C LYS A 511 0.36 12.61 19.06
N ASN A 512 0.12 13.25 17.92
CA ASN A 512 -0.19 12.58 16.66
C ASN A 512 1.01 11.75 16.16
N ILE A 513 2.22 12.29 16.26
CA ILE A 513 3.46 11.62 15.85
C ILE A 513 3.70 10.40 16.74
N ASN A 514 3.64 10.58 18.07
CA ASN A 514 3.81 9.49 19.02
C ASN A 514 2.79 8.37 18.80
N LYS A 515 1.52 8.71 18.54
CA LYS A 515 0.48 7.73 18.24
C LYS A 515 0.82 6.87 17.02
N GLY A 516 1.41 7.45 15.97
CA GLY A 516 1.88 6.72 14.80
C GLY A 516 3.06 5.80 15.11
N ILE A 517 4.05 6.30 15.85
CA ILE A 517 5.25 5.53 16.26
C ILE A 517 4.85 4.35 17.16
N GLU A 518 4.00 4.59 18.16
CA GLU A 518 3.50 3.57 19.08
C GLU A 518 2.67 2.51 18.34
N PHE A 519 1.87 2.90 17.36
CA PHE A 519 1.12 1.95 16.54
C PHE A 519 2.04 0.92 15.87
N VAL A 520 3.16 1.35 15.26
CA VAL A 520 4.12 0.43 14.61
C VAL A 520 4.83 -0.43 15.65
N LYS A 521 5.25 0.14 16.79
CA LYS A 521 5.88 -0.63 17.88
C LYS A 521 4.97 -1.73 18.40
N ASN A 522 3.67 -1.45 18.52
CA ASN A 522 2.67 -2.40 19.00
C ASN A 522 2.18 -3.36 17.90
N ASN A 523 2.42 -3.04 16.63
CA ASN A 523 1.94 -3.81 15.48
C ASN A 523 3.01 -3.87 14.37
N PRO A 524 4.16 -4.54 14.61
CA PRO A 524 5.36 -4.48 13.77
C PRO A 524 5.14 -5.00 12.35
#